data_AF-A0A1H9KB70-F1
#
_entry.id   AF-A0A1H9KB70-F1
#
_cell.length_a   1.000
_cell.length_b   1.000
_cell.length_c   1.000
_cell.angle_alpha   90.00
_cell.angle_beta   90.00
_cell.angle_gamma   90.00
#
_symmetry.space_group_name_H-M   'P 1'
#
loop_
_entity.id
_entity.type
_entity.pdbx_description
1 polymer ?
#
loop_
_entity_poly.entity_id
_entity_poly.type
_entity_poly.pdbx_seq_one_letter_code
_entity_poly.pdbx_strand_id
1 'polypeptide(L)'
;MQPTVVVNRHRQTAIIIARHGSKYEIIKLGKGRLTVTSLSAAELEIQGYEACQYPPSQAACAYLRHGAGVSKKARKYLENIACNKFSDILSLT
;
A
#
# COMPACT_ATOMS: atom_id res chain seq x y z
N MET A 1 1.35 11.61 6.07
CA MET A 1 2.22 10.40 6.09
C MET A 1 2.48 10.03 4.65
N GLN A 2 3.76 9.84 4.31
CA GLN A 2 4.14 9.39 2.97
C GLN A 2 3.84 7.90 2.81
N PRO A 3 3.47 7.44 1.60
CA PRO A 3 3.33 6.02 1.32
C PRO A 3 4.66 5.29 1.55
N THR A 4 4.60 4.09 2.11
CA THR A 4 5.80 3.28 2.40
C THR A 4 5.67 1.91 1.76
N VAL A 5 6.66 1.51 0.97
CA VAL A 5 6.71 0.14 0.45
C VAL A 5 7.19 -0.79 1.55
N VAL A 6 6.46 -1.87 1.76
CA VAL A 6 6.85 -2.94 2.66
C VAL A 6 6.92 -4.26 1.89
N VAL A 7 7.83 -5.13 2.31
CA VAL A 7 7.99 -6.47 1.72
C VAL A 7 8.00 -7.46 2.87
N ASN A 8 7.25 -8.55 2.75
CA ASN A 8 7.29 -9.60 3.75
C ASN A 8 8.36 -10.66 3.48
N ARG A 9 8.57 -11.55 4.46
CA ARG A 9 9.49 -12.70 4.36
C ARG A 9 9.21 -13.63 3.17
N HIS A 10 8.00 -13.61 2.60
CA HIS A 10 7.61 -14.36 1.40
C HIS A 10 7.78 -13.56 0.11
N ARG A 11 8.49 -12.43 0.14
CA ARG A 11 8.68 -11.49 -0.98
C ARG A 11 7.39 -10.91 -1.55
N GLN A 12 6.33 -10.90 -0.74
CA GLN A 12 5.10 -10.20 -1.11
C GLN A 12 5.29 -8.72 -0.81
N THR A 13 5.24 -7.92 -1.86
CA THR A 13 5.22 -6.45 -1.72
C THR A 13 3.82 -6.01 -1.27
N ALA A 14 3.79 -4.97 -0.46
CA ALA A 14 2.60 -4.17 -0.18
C ALA A 14 2.99 -2.69 -0.05
N ILE A 15 2.00 -1.80 -0.07
CA ILE A 15 2.23 -0.36 0.11
C ILE A 15 1.35 0.13 1.25
N ILE A 16 1.94 0.64 2.31
CA ILE A 16 1.23 1.35 3.37
C ILE A 16 0.84 2.73 2.86
N ILE A 17 -0.43 3.11 2.97
CA ILE A 17 -0.98 4.33 2.35
C ILE A 17 -1.59 5.30 3.35
N ALA A 18 -2.04 4.82 4.52
CA ALA A 18 -2.59 5.66 5.57
C ALA A 18 -2.45 4.96 6.93
N ARG A 19 -2.57 5.75 8.00
CA ARG A 19 -2.67 5.26 9.37
C ARG A 19 -3.89 5.89 10.03
N HIS A 20 -4.73 5.05 10.64
CA HIS A 20 -5.89 5.45 11.42
C HIS A 20 -5.76 4.85 12.82
N GLY A 21 -5.33 5.67 13.79
CA GLY A 21 -5.03 5.22 15.14
C GLY A 21 -3.96 4.12 15.16
N SER A 22 -4.35 2.92 15.58
CA SER A 22 -3.48 1.73 15.68
C SER A 22 -3.42 0.87 14.41
N LYS A 23 -4.22 1.20 13.39
CA LYS A 23 -4.29 0.44 12.14
C LYS A 23 -3.70 1.22 10.96
N TYR A 24 -3.14 0.47 10.03
CA TYR A 24 -2.60 0.92 8.76
C TYR A 24 -3.50 0.47 7.63
N GLU A 25 -3.86 1.37 6.71
CA GLU A 25 -4.38 0.96 5.41
C GLU A 25 -3.21 0.57 4.51
N ILE A 26 -3.30 -0.62 3.93
CA ILE A 26 -2.27 -1.19 3.06
C ILE A 26 -2.86 -1.68 1.74
N ILE A 27 -2.13 -1.53 0.65
CA ILE A 27 -2.43 -2.13 -0.64
C ILE A 27 -1.62 -3.40 -0.78
N LYS A 28 -2.28 -4.55 -0.90
CA LYS A 28 -1.64 -5.86 -1.12
C LYS A 28 -2.43 -6.75 -2.05
N LEU A 29 -1.78 -7.79 -2.59
CA LEU A 29 -2.44 -8.81 -3.39
C LEU A 29 -3.25 -9.75 -2.48
N GLY A 30 -4.56 -9.78 -2.69
CA GLY A 30 -5.49 -10.70 -2.02
C GLY A 30 -5.86 -11.88 -2.92
N LYS A 31 -7.14 -12.28 -2.89
CA LYS A 31 -7.72 -13.35 -3.72
C LYS A 31 -7.75 -12.97 -5.22
N GLY A 32 -6.58 -12.89 -5.85
CA GLY A 32 -6.41 -12.63 -7.29
C GLY A 32 -6.52 -11.17 -7.74
N ARG A 33 -6.53 -10.20 -6.81
CA ARG A 33 -6.52 -8.77 -7.13
C ARG A 33 -5.88 -7.93 -6.02
N LEU A 34 -5.34 -6.77 -6.40
CA LEU A 34 -4.85 -5.76 -5.46
C LEU A 34 -6.02 -5.08 -4.77
N THR A 35 -5.98 -5.05 -3.44
CA THR A 35 -7.03 -4.48 -2.58
C THR A 35 -6.44 -3.64 -1.46
N VAL A 36 -7.22 -2.68 -0.95
CA VAL A 36 -6.91 -1.98 0.30
C VAL A 36 -7.44 -2.81 1.47
N THR A 37 -6.59 -3.12 2.43
CA THR A 37 -6.94 -3.80 3.68
C THR A 37 -6.39 -3.03 4.87
N SER A 38 -7.01 -3.17 6.03
CA SER A 38 -6.52 -2.55 7.27
C SER A 38 -5.83 -3.59 8.14
N LEU A 39 -4.57 -3.34 8.53
CA LEU A 39 -3.81 -4.18 9.46
C LEU A 39 -3.28 -3.35 10.63
N SER A 40 -3.28 -3.91 11.82
CA SER A 40 -2.56 -3.39 12.97
C SER A 40 -1.04 -3.53 12.81
N ALA A 41 -0.27 -2.82 13.64
CA ALA A 41 1.18 -2.98 13.71
C ALA A 41 1.59 -4.45 14.00
N ALA A 42 0.91 -5.09 14.95
CA ALA A 42 1.16 -6.48 15.32
C ALA A 42 0.89 -7.44 14.14
N GLU A 43 -0.18 -7.22 13.37
CA GLU A 43 -0.46 -8.05 12.19
C GLU A 43 0.56 -7.87 11.07
N LEU A 44 1.12 -6.67 10.89
CA LEU A 44 2.21 -6.44 9.95
C LEU A 44 3.48 -7.18 10.37
N GLU A 45 3.81 -7.15 11.67
CA GLU A 45 4.96 -7.85 12.24
C GLU A 45 4.82 -9.37 12.15
N ILE A 46 3.64 -9.90 12.51
CA ILE A 46 3.32 -11.35 12.39
C ILE A 46 3.41 -11.80 10.93
N GLN A 47 2.91 -10.98 9.99
CA GLN A 47 3.04 -11.25 8.56
C GLN A 47 4.47 -11.05 8.04
N GLY A 48 5.39 -10.56 8.87
CA GLY A 48 6.80 -10.38 8.56
C GLY A 48 7.08 -9.25 7.58
N TYR A 49 6.20 -8.24 7.50
CA TYR A 49 6.40 -7.07 6.64
C TYR A 49 7.44 -6.12 7.24
N GLU A 50 8.41 -5.74 6.43
CA GLU A 50 9.44 -4.77 6.77
C GLU A 50 9.49 -3.67 5.71
N ALA A 51 9.85 -2.45 6.12
CA ALA A 51 10.01 -1.33 5.20
C ALA A 51 11.15 -1.60 4.22
N CYS A 52 10.91 -1.31 2.94
CA CYS A 52 11.88 -1.45 1.88
C CYS A 52 12.15 -0.07 1.29
N GLN A 53 13.41 0.21 0.91
CA GLN A 53 13.80 1.46 0.25
C GLN A 53 13.35 1.54 -1.23
N TYR A 54 12.33 0.76 -1.61
CA TYR A 54 11.78 0.80 -2.95
C TYR A 54 10.84 2.01 -3.10
N PRO A 55 10.97 2.84 -4.15
CA PRO A 55 10.16 4.04 -4.29
C PRO A 55 8.66 3.71 -4.40
N PRO A 56 7.79 4.32 -3.57
CA PRO A 56 6.36 4.05 -3.62
C PRO A 56 5.70 4.36 -4.96
N SER A 57 6.16 5.41 -5.66
CA SER A 57 5.69 5.77 -7.00
C SER A 57 6.00 4.67 -8.02
N GLN A 58 7.20 4.07 -7.96
CA GLN A 58 7.56 2.95 -8.82
C GLN A 58 6.74 1.70 -8.51
N ALA A 59 6.54 1.39 -7.22
CA ALA A 59 5.67 0.29 -6.78
C ALA A 59 4.24 0.47 -7.28
N ALA A 60 3.71 1.68 -7.19
CA ALA A 60 2.37 2.00 -7.66
C ALA A 60 2.23 1.84 -9.17
N CYS A 61 3.21 2.33 -9.95
CA CYS A 61 3.26 2.13 -11.40
C CYS A 61 3.37 0.64 -11.78
N ALA A 62 4.13 -0.16 -11.02
CA ALA A 62 4.21 -1.60 -11.24
C ALA A 62 2.87 -2.29 -10.96
N TYR A 63 2.19 -1.92 -9.87
CA TYR A 63 0.88 -2.45 -9.49
C TYR A 63 -0.24 -2.07 -10.46
N LEU A 64 -0.24 -0.85 -11.00
CA LEU A 64 -1.23 -0.42 -12.00
C LEU A 64 -1.08 -1.18 -13.32
N ARG A 65 0.14 -1.58 -13.67
CA ARG A 65 0.45 -2.39 -14.86
C ARG A 65 0.36 -3.90 -14.59
N HIS A 66 0.17 -4.30 -13.34
CA HIS A 66 0.15 -5.71 -12.96
C HIS A 66 -1.08 -6.40 -13.56
N GLY A 67 -0.88 -7.64 -14.04
CA GLY A 67 -1.94 -8.41 -14.70
C GLY A 67 -3.04 -8.91 -13.77
N ALA A 68 -2.80 -8.96 -12.45
CA ALA A 68 -3.89 -9.16 -11.50
C ALA A 68 -4.75 -7.90 -11.40
N GLY A 69 -6.07 -8.08 -11.34
CA GLY A 69 -7.00 -6.98 -11.24
C GLY A 69 -6.70 -6.04 -10.08
N VAL A 70 -7.19 -4.81 -10.15
CA VAL A 70 -7.02 -3.80 -9.09
C VAL A 70 -8.40 -3.31 -8.67
N SER A 71 -8.73 -3.36 -7.38
CA SER A 71 -10.01 -2.84 -6.91
C SER A 71 -10.09 -1.32 -7.14
N LYS A 72 -11.31 -0.77 -7.31
CA LYS A 72 -11.51 0.67 -7.53
C LYS A 72 -10.83 1.53 -6.46
N LYS A 73 -10.98 1.15 -5.18
CA LYS A 73 -10.34 1.84 -4.04
C LYS A 73 -8.80 1.78 -4.13
N ALA A 74 -8.23 0.60 -4.40
CA ALA A 74 -6.78 0.45 -4.55
C ALA A 74 -6.25 1.25 -5.74
N ARG A 75 -6.94 1.22 -6.88
CA ARG A 75 -6.55 1.96 -8.09
C ARG A 75 -6.42 3.46 -7.83
N LYS A 76 -7.42 4.08 -7.18
CA LYS A 76 -7.39 5.51 -6.84
C LYS A 76 -6.16 5.89 -6.02
N TYR A 77 -5.84 5.08 -5.00
CA TYR A 77 -4.63 5.32 -4.22
C TYR A 77 -3.36 5.13 -5.06
N LEU A 78 -3.25 4.06 -5.83
CA LEU A 78 -2.08 3.82 -6.68
C LEU A 78 -1.85 4.93 -7.71
N GLU A 79 -2.91 5.44 -8.35
CA GLU A 79 -2.81 6.56 -9.28
C GLU A 79 -2.28 7.82 -8.57
N ASN A 80 -2.76 8.10 -7.34
CA ASN A 80 -2.26 9.21 -6.54
C ASN A 80 -0.79 9.03 -6.14
N ILE A 81 -0.38 7.81 -5.74
CA ILE A 81 1.01 7.50 -5.39
C ILE A 81 1.92 7.64 -6.61
N ALA A 82 1.50 7.09 -7.76
CA ALA A 82 2.24 7.13 -9.01
C ALA A 82 2.48 8.57 -9.50
N CYS A 83 1.50 9.45 -9.30
CA CYS A 83 1.60 10.86 -9.65
C CYS A 83 2.24 11.74 -8.57
N ASN A 84 2.80 11.15 -7.49
CA ASN A 84 3.31 11.86 -6.30
C ASN A 84 2.31 12.87 -5.71
N LYS A 85 1.00 12.61 -5.81
CA LYS A 85 -0.06 13.50 -5.31
C LYS A 85 -0.34 13.33 -3.81
N PHE A 86 0.55 12.71 -3.05
CA PHE A 86 0.45 12.68 -1.59
C PHE A 86 0.97 14.00 -1.02
N SER A 87 0.06 14.96 -0.92
CA SER A 87 0.23 16.06 0.02
C SER A 87 0.23 15.47 1.43
N ASP A 88 1.14 15.90 2.31
CA ASP A 88 1.15 15.54 3.73
C ASP A 88 -0.15 15.91 4.48
N ILE A 89 -1.06 16.58 3.78
CA ILE A 89 -2.39 16.98 4.23
C ILE A 89 -3.43 16.02 3.63
N LEU A 90 -3.60 14.85 4.23
CA LEU A 90 -4.89 14.16 4.17
C LEU A 90 -5.68 14.62 5.40
N SER A 91 -6.24 15.83 5.29
CA SER A 91 -7.32 16.27 6.17
C SER A 91 -8.50 15.34 5.91
N LEU A 92 -8.75 14.44 6.85
CA LEU A 92 -10.03 13.76 7.00
C LEU A 92 -11.05 14.83 7.40
N THR A 93 -11.87 15.26 6.44
CA THR A 93 -13.23 15.74 6.73
C THR A 93 -14.18 14.56 6.74
#